data_AF-A4JTP5-F1
#
_entry.id   AF-A4JTP5-F1
#
_cell.length_a   1.000
_cell.length_b   1.000
_cell.length_c   1.000
_cell.angle_alpha   90.00
_cell.angle_beta   90.00
_cell.angle_gamma   90.00
#
_symmetry.space_group_name_H-M   'P 1'
#
loop_
_entity.id
_entity.type
_entity.pdbx_description
1 polymer ?
#
loop_
_entity_poly.entity_id
_entity_poly.type
_entity_poly.pdbx_seq_one_letter_code
_entity_poly.pdbx_strand_id
1 'polypeptide(L)'
;MTEIDIPRYIDNQPQLFFWELDEAIIFIGCLAGGISLGGYFTLVSMAMGIFAVKAFKRFKNGALEGILYHLCYWAGVIGLNKQYPDSSKRDFFF
;
A
#
# COMPACT_ATOMS: atom_id res chain seq x y z
N MET A 1 -27.07 -5.02 -27.02
CA MET A 1 -26.21 -5.18 -25.84
C MET A 1 -25.09 -4.17 -25.97
N THR A 2 -24.91 -3.31 -24.97
CA THR A 2 -23.79 -2.36 -24.93
C THR A 2 -22.55 -3.10 -24.45
N GLU A 3 -21.52 -3.14 -25.29
CA GLU A 3 -20.22 -3.68 -24.86
C GLU A 3 -19.56 -2.67 -23.91
N ILE A 4 -19.15 -3.17 -22.73
CA ILE A 4 -18.41 -2.39 -21.74
C ILE A 4 -16.97 -2.88 -21.80
N ASP A 5 -16.06 -1.99 -22.16
CA ASP A 5 -14.64 -2.32 -22.24
C ASP A 5 -14.06 -2.41 -20.82
N ILE A 6 -13.54 -3.57 -20.45
CA ILE A 6 -12.99 -3.79 -19.11
C ILE A 6 -11.51 -3.37 -19.14
N PRO A 7 -11.12 -2.34 -18.36
CA PRO A 7 -9.73 -1.90 -18.33
C PRO A 7 -8.82 -3.03 -17.82
N ARG A 8 -7.80 -3.35 -18.62
CA ARG A 8 -6.86 -4.47 -18.37
C ARG A 8 -6.12 -4.40 -17.04
N TYR A 9 -5.94 -3.21 -16.48
CA TYR A 9 -5.08 -2.96 -15.31
C TYR A 9 -5.87 -2.55 -14.07
N ILE A 10 -7.16 -2.89 -13.99
CA ILE A 10 -8.01 -2.50 -12.86
C ILE A 10 -7.58 -3.14 -11.54
N ASP A 11 -7.01 -4.35 -11.61
CA ASP A 11 -6.54 -5.10 -10.44
C ASP A 11 -5.04 -4.89 -10.16
N ASN A 12 -4.33 -4.18 -11.04
CA ASN A 12 -2.90 -4.00 -10.88
C ASN A 12 -2.59 -3.06 -9.72
N GLN A 13 -1.60 -3.44 -8.92
CA GLN A 13 -1.11 -2.60 -7.85
C GLN A 13 -0.54 -1.28 -8.42
N PRO A 14 -0.86 -0.11 -7.82
CA PRO A 14 -0.35 1.17 -8.30
C PRO A 14 1.19 1.20 -8.25
N GLN A 15 1.81 1.71 -9.31
CA GLN A 15 3.26 1.81 -9.42
C GLN A 15 3.71 3.27 -9.32
N LEU A 16 4.84 3.49 -8.65
CA LEU A 16 5.57 4.75 -8.60
C LEU A 16 6.97 4.53 -9.19
N PHE A 17 7.20 5.03 -10.40
CA PHE A 17 8.41 4.75 -11.19
C PHE A 17 8.64 3.23 -11.36
N PHE A 18 9.67 2.69 -10.73
CA PHE A 18 10.05 1.25 -10.81
C PHE A 18 9.58 0.46 -9.58
N TRP A 19 8.89 1.14 -8.66
CA TRP A 19 8.51 0.60 -7.37
C TRP A 19 6.99 0.46 -7.32
N GLU A 20 6.51 -0.51 -6.57
CA GLU A 20 5.10 -0.51 -6.20
C GLU A 20 4.83 0.56 -5.13
N LEU A 21 3.61 1.11 -5.11
CA LEU A 21 3.27 2.26 -4.28
C LEU A 21 3.43 1.97 -2.78
N ASP A 22 3.16 0.75 -2.33
CA ASP A 22 3.37 0.30 -0.96
C ASP A 22 4.85 0.32 -0.56
N GLU A 23 5.73 -0.20 -1.43
CA GLU A 23 7.19 -0.18 -1.26
C GLU A 23 7.71 1.27 -1.21
N ALA A 24 7.21 2.12 -2.11
CA ALA A 24 7.58 3.52 -2.18
C ALA A 24 7.15 4.30 -0.93
N ILE A 25 5.93 4.09 -0.43
CA ILE A 25 5.42 4.75 0.78
C ILE A 25 6.28 4.40 2.00
N ILE A 26 6.70 3.14 2.14
CA ILE A 26 7.58 2.71 3.24
C ILE A 26 8.92 3.44 3.19
N PHE A 27 9.55 3.49 2.01
CA PHE A 27 10.83 4.18 1.84
C PHE A 27 10.72 5.68 2.12
N ILE A 28 9.69 6.32 1.55
CA ILE A 28 9.44 7.76 1.73
C ILE A 28 9.14 8.05 3.21
N GLY A 29 8.38 7.20 3.90
CA GLY A 29 8.10 7.34 5.33
C GLY A 29 9.37 7.29 6.18
N CYS A 30 10.26 6.32 5.93
CA CYS A 30 11.56 6.25 6.60
C CYS A 30 12.41 7.49 6.31
N LEU A 31 12.49 7.90 5.04
CA LEU A 31 13.27 9.06 4.63
C LEU A 31 12.75 10.34 5.28
N ALA A 32 11.44 10.57 5.24
CA ALA A 32 10.77 11.72 5.85
C ALA A 32 11.03 11.78 7.37
N GLY A 33 11.00 10.64 8.06
CA GLY A 33 11.38 10.54 9.47
C GLY A 33 12.83 10.96 9.74
N GLY A 34 13.78 10.48 8.93
CA GLY A 34 15.20 10.86 9.07
C GLY A 34 15.51 12.29 8.67
N ILE A 35 14.77 12.88 7.72
CA ILE A 35 14.86 14.30 7.39
C ILE A 35 14.33 15.14 8.56
N SER A 36 13.21 14.73 9.17
CA SER A 36 12.61 15.44 10.30
C SER A 36 13.53 15.49 11.52
N LEU A 37 14.35 14.45 11.74
CA LEU A 37 15.37 14.40 12.78
C LEU A 37 16.64 15.20 12.43
N GLY A 38 16.93 15.36 11.13
CA GLY A 38 18.05 16.14 10.62
C GLY A 38 19.44 15.49 10.76
N GLY A 39 20.44 16.12 10.13
CA GLY A 39 21.85 15.74 10.25
C GLY A 39 22.17 14.32 9.74
N TYR A 40 22.95 13.56 10.49
CA TYR A 40 23.35 12.19 10.13
C TYR A 40 22.17 11.21 10.06
N PHE A 41 21.03 11.52 10.70
CA PHE A 41 19.85 10.67 10.66
C PHE A 41 19.23 10.56 9.26
N THR A 42 19.46 11.55 8.38
CA THR A 42 19.02 11.47 6.99
C THR A 42 19.76 10.40 6.19
N LEU A 43 21.07 10.23 6.44
CA LEU A 43 21.86 9.16 5.80
C LEU A 43 21.49 7.79 6.38
N VAL A 44 21.30 7.72 7.70
CA VAL A 44 20.88 6.49 8.39
C VAL A 44 19.50 6.05 7.92
N SER A 45 18.55 6.97 7.76
CA SER A 45 17.20 6.65 7.30
C SER A 45 17.16 6.14 5.87
N MET A 46 18.09 6.56 5.01
CA MET A 46 18.21 6.07 3.65
C MET A 46 18.62 4.59 3.62
N ALA A 47 19.62 4.21 4.42
CA ALA A 47 20.04 2.81 4.57
C ALA A 47 18.94 1.97 5.23
N MET A 48 18.32 2.50 6.29
CA MET A 48 17.22 1.86 6.99
C MET A 48 15.99 1.67 6.10
N GLY A 49 15.67 2.65 5.24
CA GLY A 49 14.56 2.58 4.30
C GLY A 49 14.73 1.46 3.29
N ILE A 50 15.93 1.30 2.71
CA ILE A 50 16.22 0.18 1.79
C ILE A 50 16.06 -1.17 2.50
N PHE A 51 16.55 -1.26 3.74
CA PHE A 51 16.40 -2.48 4.54
C PHE A 51 14.92 -2.78 4.84
N ALA A 52 14.15 -1.76 5.24
CA ALA A 52 12.72 -1.88 5.52
C ALA A 52 11.94 -2.35 4.27
N VAL A 53 12.24 -1.79 3.10
CA VAL A 53 11.63 -2.20 1.83
C VAL A 53 11.95 -3.65 1.51
N LYS A 54 13.21 -4.10 1.69
CA LYS A 54 13.58 -5.50 1.47
C LYS A 54 12.84 -6.45 2.42
N ALA A 55 12.74 -6.09 3.70
CA ALA A 55 12.01 -6.86 4.70
C ALA A 55 10.52 -6.93 4.36
N PHE A 56 9.93 -5.79 3.97
CA PHE A 56 8.53 -5.73 3.55
C PHE A 56 8.27 -6.52 2.28
N LYS A 57 9.14 -6.44 1.27
CA LYS A 57 9.01 -7.23 0.03
C LYS A 57 9.06 -8.73 0.30
N ARG A 58 9.91 -9.17 1.24
CA ARG A 58 9.95 -10.57 1.70
C ARG A 58 8.63 -10.99 2.34
N PHE A 59 8.02 -10.13 3.16
CA PHE A 59 6.71 -10.36 3.75
C PHE A 59 5.60 -10.40 2.70
N LYS A 60 5.64 -9.48 1.73
CA LYS A 60 4.65 -9.35 0.64
C LYS A 60 4.65 -10.56 -0.30
N ASN A 61 5.80 -11.16 -0.57
CA ASN A 61 5.93 -12.28 -1.53
C ASN A 61 5.11 -13.55 -1.18
N GLY A 62 4.52 -13.66 0.01
CA GLY A 62 3.60 -14.74 0.38
C GLY A 62 2.19 -14.26 0.76
N ALA A 63 1.90 -12.98 0.55
CA ALA A 63 0.64 -12.34 0.92
C ALA A 63 -0.20 -11.99 -0.31
N LEU A 64 -1.43 -11.53 -0.08
CA LEU A 64 -2.30 -11.00 -1.13
C LEU A 64 -1.71 -9.71 -1.72
N GLU A 65 -1.91 -9.48 -3.02
CA GLU A 65 -1.59 -8.20 -3.65
C GLU A 65 -2.32 -7.05 -2.91
N GLY A 66 -1.64 -5.92 -2.72
CA GLY A 66 -2.20 -4.81 -1.95
C GLY A 66 -2.33 -5.06 -0.43
N ILE A 67 -1.60 -6.00 0.16
CA ILE A 67 -1.64 -6.32 1.61
C ILE A 67 -1.57 -5.09 2.53
N LEU A 68 -0.85 -4.04 2.12
CA LEU A 68 -0.73 -2.81 2.89
C LEU A 68 -2.10 -2.11 3.07
N TYR A 69 -2.91 -2.06 2.01
CA TYR A 69 -4.27 -1.52 2.08
C TYR A 69 -5.15 -2.36 3.00
N HIS A 70 -5.03 -3.68 2.94
CA HIS A 70 -5.77 -4.57 3.84
C HIS A 70 -5.38 -4.36 5.31
N LEU A 71 -4.09 -4.17 5.60
CA LEU A 71 -3.62 -3.85 6.95
C LEU A 71 -4.14 -2.48 7.42
N CYS A 72 -4.09 -1.46 6.56
CA CYS A 72 -4.63 -0.13 6.89
C CYS A 72 -6.14 -0.16 7.14
N TYR A 73 -6.89 -0.98 6.38
CA TYR A 73 -8.32 -1.17 6.59
C TYR A 73 -8.58 -1.86 7.93
N TRP A 74 -7.85 -2.94 8.21
CA TRP A 74 -7.99 -3.68 9.47
C TRP A 74 -7.60 -2.83 10.70
N ALA A 75 -6.60 -1.97 10.56
CA ALA A 75 -6.22 -1.00 11.58
C ALA A 75 -7.22 0.16 11.74
N GLY A 76 -8.23 0.27 10.87
CA GLY A 76 -9.22 1.35 10.90
C GLY A 76 -8.73 2.70 10.38
N VAL A 77 -7.59 2.73 9.69
CA VAL A 77 -6.98 3.97 9.16
C VAL A 77 -7.65 4.38 7.85
N ILE A 78 -8.04 3.40 7.03
CA ILE A 78 -8.75 3.63 5.78
C ILE A 78 -10.11 2.93 5.82
N GLY A 79 -11.14 3.62 5.36
CA GLY A 79 -12.44 3.01 5.12
C GLY A 79 -12.43 2.24 3.79
N LEU A 80 -13.38 1.32 3.65
CA LEU A 80 -13.71 0.76 2.35
C LEU A 80 -14.43 1.82 1.47
N ASN A 81 -14.98 1.42 0.33
CA ASN A 81 -15.68 2.37 -0.55
C ASN A 81 -16.99 2.91 0.09
N LYS A 82 -17.54 4.00 -0.46
CA LYS A 82 -18.77 4.64 0.05
C LYS A 82 -20.04 3.77 -0.09
N GLN A 83 -20.06 2.84 -1.03
CA GLN A 83 -21.18 1.95 -1.34
C GLN A 83 -21.21 0.72 -0.41
N TYR A 84 -20.04 0.18 -0.07
CA TYR A 84 -19.84 -1.03 0.71
C TYR A 84 -18.87 -0.72 1.84
N PRO A 85 -19.33 -0.11 2.94
CA PRO A 85 -18.45 0.36 4.02
C PRO A 85 -17.87 -0.77 4.88
N ASP A 86 -18.43 -1.98 4.80
CA ASP A 86 -18.03 -3.13 5.62
C ASP A 86 -17.97 -4.39 4.76
N SER A 87 -16.78 -5.01 4.70
CA SER A 87 -16.58 -6.29 4.02
C SER A 87 -17.41 -7.44 4.61
N SER A 88 -17.88 -7.32 5.85
CA SER A 88 -18.57 -8.39 6.59
C SER A 88 -20.09 -8.30 6.43
N LYS A 89 -20.61 -7.16 5.98
CA LYS A 89 -22.04 -6.99 5.73
C LYS A 89 -22.36 -7.52 4.33
N ARG A 90 -23.27 -8.49 4.28
CA ARG A 90 -23.84 -8.97 3.03
C ARG A 90 -25.28 -8.49 2.96
N ASP A 91 -25.50 -7.46 2.17
CA ASP A 91 -26.84 -7.00 1.85
C ASP A 91 -27.41 -7.96 0.79
N PHE A 92 -28.22 -8.91 1.24
CA PHE A 92 -29.01 -9.75 0.36
C PHE A 92 -30.22 -8.94 -0.07
N PHE A 93 -30.27 -8.54 -1.34
CA PHE A 93 -31.46 -7.97 -1.94
C PHE A 93 -32.54 -9.06 -1.98
N PHE A 94 -33.63 -8.88 -1.23
CA PHE A 94 -34.86 -9.70 -1.29
C PHE A 94 -35.89 -9.03 -2.18
#